data_AF-A0AAF3EG88-F1
#
_entry.id   AF-A0AAF3EG88-F1
#
_cell.length_a   1.000
_cell.length_b   1.000
_cell.length_c   1.000
_cell.angle_alpha   90.00
_cell.angle_beta   90.00
_cell.angle_gamma   90.00
#
_symmetry.space_group_name_H-M   'P 1'
#
loop_
_entity.id
_entity.type
_entity.pdbx_description
1 polymer ?
#
loop_
_entity_poly.entity_id
_entity_poly.type
_entity_poly.pdbx_seq_one_letter_code
_entity_poly.pdbx_strand_id
1 'polypeptide(L)'
;MPPMLLKSRESFLFNSQPDHLRPLSIIAPPSGSCIQSCSSSSLGSLLIPKELNNNSNQEKSGSETPSSAFSSLSNPSSSNEGSEASTSPNRVIVRSSAPKKRKEVVKDESYWEKRKKNNDAAKRSRDQRRIKEDKVASRATSLDRENAIMRTCSLIILAILICCAFSCRYKGNSYVNNETWEEKGAFKMKCVIESNGSWRTEVIGCLTPDGVDVPVNGRKAVGDHEWACEQTADGHISLKQEMGKNADCPGGRKRGSTWIDKSFEFLCEEGGMPKFVGCITNTGIRIANGETKELAGGILVECKQYPNGTITLNGIGKKANADCTDSEGGKHKFGEKWIQRKHFQFTCKSHGETQMIGCVIPEGQVIPLNSKWTVGLMEYQ
;
A
#
# COMPACT_ATOMS: atom_id res chain seq x y z
N MET A 1 -7.80 -46.37 -8.46
CA MET A 1 -7.88 -45.02 -7.85
C MET A 1 -6.77 -44.18 -8.45
N PRO A 2 -7.07 -43.03 -9.07
CA PRO A 2 -6.13 -42.33 -9.95
C PRO A 2 -5.05 -41.57 -9.16
N PRO A 3 -3.84 -41.39 -9.73
CA PRO A 3 -2.76 -40.65 -9.09
C PRO A 3 -2.97 -39.13 -9.23
N MET A 4 -2.76 -38.38 -8.14
CA MET A 4 -2.76 -36.92 -8.15
C MET A 4 -1.50 -36.40 -8.84
N LEU A 5 -1.68 -35.82 -10.03
CA LEU A 5 -0.68 -35.02 -10.73
C LEU A 5 -0.48 -33.70 -9.97
N LEU A 6 0.74 -33.44 -9.50
CA LEU A 6 1.18 -32.11 -9.10
C LEU A 6 1.10 -31.21 -10.34
N LYS A 7 0.25 -30.19 -10.25
CA LYS A 7 0.11 -29.13 -11.25
C LYS A 7 1.38 -28.27 -11.21
N SER A 8 2.17 -28.32 -12.27
CA SER A 8 3.29 -27.41 -12.48
C SER A 8 2.76 -25.96 -12.51
N ARG A 9 3.48 -25.08 -11.83
CA ARG A 9 3.16 -23.67 -11.60
C ARG A 9 3.33 -22.92 -12.92
N GLU A 10 2.26 -22.31 -13.42
CA GLU A 10 2.33 -21.41 -14.57
C GLU A 10 3.18 -20.19 -14.20
N SER A 11 4.29 -20.02 -14.92
CA SER A 11 5.05 -18.78 -14.97
C SER A 11 4.27 -17.78 -15.83
N PHE A 12 3.66 -16.77 -15.20
CA PHE A 12 3.15 -15.60 -15.91
C PHE A 12 4.34 -14.77 -16.41
N LEU A 13 4.79 -15.06 -17.64
CA LEU A 13 5.69 -14.19 -18.40
C LEU A 13 4.86 -13.04 -18.96
N PHE A 14 4.90 -11.87 -18.32
CA PHE A 14 4.52 -10.64 -18.98
C PHE A 14 5.62 -10.25 -19.95
N ASN A 15 5.38 -10.50 -21.24
CA ASN A 15 6.25 -10.04 -22.31
C ASN A 15 6.07 -8.52 -22.43
N SER A 16 7.13 -7.75 -22.23
CA SER A 16 7.16 -6.32 -22.52
C SER A 16 8.55 -5.99 -23.05
N GLN A 17 8.62 -5.89 -24.37
CA GLN A 17 9.81 -5.49 -25.11
C GLN A 17 10.05 -3.98 -24.92
N PRO A 18 11.31 -3.51 -24.86
CA PRO A 18 11.62 -2.09 -24.75
C PRO A 18 11.79 -1.47 -26.14
N ASP A 19 10.97 -0.47 -26.48
CA ASP A 19 11.22 0.37 -27.64
C ASP A 19 12.21 1.50 -27.27
N HIS A 20 13.29 1.54 -28.05
CA HIS A 20 14.41 2.46 -27.96
C HIS A 20 14.05 3.91 -28.34
N LEU A 21 14.88 4.82 -27.85
CA LEU A 21 14.79 6.30 -27.88
C LEU A 21 15.02 6.97 -29.26
N ARG A 22 14.12 7.94 -29.58
CA ARG A 22 14.31 9.33 -30.12
C ARG A 22 14.75 9.55 -31.60
N PRO A 23 14.54 10.77 -32.22
CA PRO A 23 14.21 12.09 -31.63
C PRO A 23 13.13 12.99 -32.32
N LEU A 24 12.65 13.97 -31.53
CA LEU A 24 12.15 15.34 -31.81
C LEU A 24 11.20 15.62 -33.00
N SER A 25 9.99 16.08 -32.67
CA SER A 25 9.32 17.17 -33.39
C SER A 25 8.45 18.01 -32.44
N ILE A 26 8.66 19.33 -32.52
CA ILE A 26 7.87 20.36 -31.84
C ILE A 26 6.53 20.44 -32.58
N ILE A 27 5.43 20.06 -31.93
CA ILE A 27 4.07 20.35 -32.42
C ILE A 27 3.27 20.90 -31.23
N ALA A 28 2.79 22.13 -31.39
CA ALA A 28 1.89 22.79 -30.45
C ALA A 28 0.56 22.01 -30.33
N PRO A 29 -0.09 21.96 -29.15
CA PRO A 29 -1.38 21.30 -29.04
C PRO A 29 -2.52 22.24 -29.46
N PRO A 30 -3.62 21.69 -30.01
CA PRO A 30 -4.81 22.45 -30.33
C PRO A 30 -5.59 22.79 -29.07
N SER A 31 -6.26 23.93 -29.14
CA SER A 31 -7.30 24.41 -28.23
C SER A 31 -8.41 23.38 -28.00
N GLY A 32 -8.70 23.06 -26.73
CA GLY A 32 -9.89 22.27 -26.37
C GLY A 32 -9.91 21.76 -24.93
N SER A 33 -10.59 22.52 -24.06
CA SER A 33 -11.36 22.08 -22.88
C SER A 33 -10.80 21.00 -21.94
N CYS A 34 -10.40 21.43 -20.73
CA CYS A 34 -10.62 20.68 -19.48
C CYS A 34 -10.78 21.67 -18.31
N ILE A 35 -11.99 22.22 -18.16
CA ILE A 35 -12.50 22.72 -16.87
C ILE A 35 -13.46 21.64 -16.40
N GLN A 36 -13.00 20.70 -15.56
CA GLN A 36 -13.84 19.95 -14.63
C GLN A 36 -12.99 18.96 -13.82
N SER A 37 -12.63 19.38 -12.60
CA SER A 37 -12.71 18.57 -11.36
C SER A 37 -11.89 19.24 -10.24
N CYS A 38 -12.38 20.39 -9.77
CA CYS A 38 -12.08 20.87 -8.42
C CYS A 38 -13.41 21.25 -7.76
N SER A 39 -14.05 20.26 -7.15
CA SER A 39 -15.11 20.41 -6.16
C SER A 39 -14.76 19.33 -5.13
N SER A 40 -14.60 19.57 -3.84
CA SER A 40 -15.08 20.66 -3.00
C SER A 40 -14.50 20.43 -1.59
N SER A 41 -13.98 21.45 -0.93
CA SER A 41 -14.32 21.75 0.48
C SER A 41 -13.70 23.07 0.93
N SER A 42 -14.55 23.89 1.55
CA SER A 42 -14.25 25.13 2.26
C SER A 42 -13.98 26.37 1.40
N LEU A 43 -15.05 27.07 1.05
CA LEU A 43 -15.21 28.52 1.25
C LEU A 43 -16.67 28.88 1.02
N GLY A 44 -17.47 28.65 2.05
CA GLY A 44 -18.76 29.30 2.19
C GLY A 44 -18.59 30.74 2.67
N SER A 45 -19.36 31.63 2.05
CA SER A 45 -19.97 32.83 2.66
C SER A 45 -19.08 34.05 2.93
N LEU A 46 -19.17 35.06 2.04
CA LEU A 46 -19.20 36.52 2.30
C LEU A 46 -19.12 37.24 0.94
N LEU A 47 -19.94 38.19 0.48
CA LEU A 47 -21.12 38.91 0.95
C LEU A 47 -21.74 39.55 -0.31
N ILE A 48 -23.05 39.43 -0.49
CA ILE A 48 -23.87 40.31 -1.35
C ILE A 48 -24.86 41.02 -0.43
N PRO A 49 -24.98 42.35 -0.48
CA PRO A 49 -26.24 43.04 -0.14
C PRO A 49 -26.80 43.68 -1.42
N LYS A 50 -27.95 43.24 -1.97
CA LYS A 50 -29.35 43.58 -1.64
C LYS A 50 -29.61 45.09 -1.42
N GLU A 51 -30.20 45.68 -2.45
CA GLU A 51 -30.92 46.97 -2.45
C GLU A 51 -32.26 46.87 -1.72
N LEU A 52 -32.60 47.89 -0.92
CA LEU A 52 -33.97 48.37 -0.67
C LEU A 52 -33.97 49.73 0.04
N ASN A 53 -34.23 50.77 -0.75
CA ASN A 53 -35.24 51.82 -0.58
C ASN A 53 -35.35 52.64 0.75
N ASN A 54 -35.21 53.96 0.58
CA ASN A 54 -36.16 55.04 0.93
C ASN A 54 -35.60 56.19 1.81
N ASN A 55 -36.00 57.40 1.39
CA ASN A 55 -35.67 58.74 1.89
C ASN A 55 -35.94 58.95 3.39
N SER A 56 -35.12 59.80 4.05
CA SER A 56 -35.50 61.17 4.49
C SER A 56 -34.53 61.76 5.54
N ASN A 57 -34.00 62.94 5.23
CA ASN A 57 -33.80 64.14 6.06
C ASN A 57 -33.08 64.14 7.45
N GLN A 58 -32.03 64.98 7.47
CA GLN A 58 -31.75 66.09 8.40
C GLN A 58 -30.69 65.94 9.52
N GLU A 59 -29.88 67.02 9.60
CA GLU A 59 -28.91 67.44 10.63
C GLU A 59 -29.42 67.22 12.08
N LYS A 60 -28.60 67.05 13.12
CA LYS A 60 -27.70 68.09 13.68
C LYS A 60 -26.94 67.60 14.94
N SER A 61 -25.68 68.06 15.07
CA SER A 61 -24.85 68.45 16.24
C SER A 61 -24.54 67.55 17.46
N GLY A 62 -23.26 67.62 17.89
CA GLY A 62 -22.77 67.52 19.28
C GLY A 62 -21.58 66.56 19.44
N SER A 63 -20.31 67.01 19.38
CA SER A 63 -19.33 67.11 20.50
C SER A 63 -19.28 65.86 21.40
N GLU A 64 -18.14 65.16 21.58
CA GLU A 64 -17.00 65.56 22.41
C GLU A 64 -15.73 64.72 22.08
N THR A 65 -14.55 65.29 22.36
CA THR A 65 -13.22 64.64 22.38
C THR A 65 -12.92 64.06 23.79
N PRO A 66 -11.85 63.25 24.04
CA PRO A 66 -10.48 63.80 24.19
C PRO A 66 -9.29 62.88 23.78
N SER A 67 -8.14 63.54 23.47
CA SER A 67 -6.73 63.20 23.80
C SER A 67 -6.09 61.89 23.29
N SER A 68 -4.79 61.75 22.98
CA SER A 68 -3.54 62.54 23.04
C SER A 68 -2.45 61.71 22.31
N ALA A 69 -1.63 62.26 21.40
CA ALA A 69 -0.22 62.70 21.56
C ALA A 69 0.77 61.57 21.98
N PHE A 70 1.96 61.30 21.42
CA PHE A 70 3.06 62.11 20.85
C PHE A 70 4.02 61.20 20.01
N SER A 71 4.57 61.74 18.90
CA SER A 71 5.96 61.72 18.36
C SER A 71 6.89 60.48 18.48
N SER A 72 7.85 60.15 17.58
CA SER A 72 8.51 60.83 16.44
C SER A 72 9.60 59.95 15.79
N LEU A 73 10.24 60.50 14.73
CA LEU A 73 11.52 60.18 14.03
C LEU A 73 11.40 59.31 12.77
N SER A 74 12.02 59.61 11.62
CA SER A 74 12.70 60.80 11.07
C SER A 74 13.15 60.49 9.63
N ASN A 75 13.10 61.49 8.73
CA ASN A 75 13.76 61.49 7.41
C ASN A 75 15.30 61.54 7.54
N PRO A 76 16.07 61.42 6.44
CA PRO A 76 16.48 62.66 5.77
C PRO A 76 16.59 62.62 4.22
N SER A 77 16.15 63.73 3.63
CA SER A 77 16.73 64.53 2.53
C SER A 77 17.18 63.91 1.20
N SER A 78 16.64 64.47 0.10
CA SER A 78 17.47 65.16 -0.89
C SER A 78 16.76 66.41 -1.44
N SER A 79 17.54 67.46 -1.55
CA SER A 79 17.23 68.84 -1.94
C SER A 79 17.35 69.05 -3.44
N ASN A 80 16.53 69.93 -4.02
CA ASN A 80 17.06 71.02 -4.83
C ASN A 80 16.07 72.16 -5.03
N GLU A 81 16.65 73.35 -4.92
CA GLU A 81 16.07 74.69 -4.97
C GLU A 81 15.69 75.11 -6.39
N GLY A 82 14.79 76.08 -6.49
CA GLY A 82 14.37 76.70 -7.76
C GLY A 82 13.31 77.75 -7.52
N SER A 83 13.78 78.94 -7.14
CA SER A 83 13.03 80.13 -6.77
C SER A 83 12.10 80.70 -7.85
N GLU A 84 11.09 81.42 -7.36
CA GLU A 84 10.52 82.66 -7.95
C GLU A 84 9.78 82.57 -9.30
N ALA A 85 8.45 82.67 -9.25
CA ALA A 85 7.77 83.91 -9.64
C ALA A 85 6.24 83.72 -9.56
N SER A 86 5.67 84.34 -8.54
CA SER A 86 4.25 84.62 -8.42
C SER A 86 3.78 85.59 -9.51
N THR A 87 2.83 85.17 -10.34
CA THR A 87 1.97 86.11 -11.09
C THR A 87 0.52 85.83 -10.75
N SER A 88 0.16 86.16 -9.50
CA SER A 88 -1.23 86.42 -9.15
C SER A 88 -1.54 87.84 -9.65
N PRO A 89 -2.59 88.07 -10.46
CA PRO A 89 -2.97 89.43 -10.79
C PRO A 89 -3.44 90.10 -9.50
N ASN A 90 -2.64 91.09 -9.11
CA ASN A 90 -2.77 91.99 -7.99
C ASN A 90 -4.21 92.52 -7.87
N ARG A 91 -5.09 91.81 -7.15
CA ARG A 91 -6.39 92.36 -6.76
C ARG A 91 -6.16 93.25 -5.55
N VAL A 92 -5.93 94.52 -5.83
CA VAL A 92 -6.00 95.61 -4.86
C VAL A 92 -7.29 95.46 -4.05
N ILE A 93 -7.19 94.97 -2.81
CA ILE A 93 -8.27 95.09 -1.84
C ILE A 93 -8.19 96.53 -1.34
N VAL A 94 -8.88 97.43 -2.04
CA VAL A 94 -9.18 98.76 -1.52
C VAL A 94 -10.10 98.55 -0.31
N ARG A 95 -9.54 98.49 0.89
CA ARG A 95 -10.29 98.70 2.13
C ARG A 95 -10.65 100.18 2.19
N SER A 96 -11.73 100.55 1.52
CA SER A 96 -12.36 101.85 1.72
C SER A 96 -13.15 101.82 3.03
N SER A 97 -12.50 102.27 4.09
CA SER A 97 -13.12 102.67 5.35
C SER A 97 -13.95 103.94 5.14
N ALA A 98 -15.19 103.75 4.71
CA ALA A 98 -16.24 104.77 4.77
C ALA A 98 -17.47 104.11 5.43
N PRO A 99 -18.09 104.72 6.45
CA PRO A 99 -19.31 104.18 7.04
C PRO A 99 -20.44 104.42 6.02
N LYS A 100 -20.60 103.49 5.08
CA LYS A 100 -21.81 103.46 4.24
C LYS A 100 -22.98 103.23 5.20
N LYS A 101 -23.74 104.29 5.47
CA LYS A 101 -25.09 104.21 6.04
C LYS A 101 -25.77 102.99 5.41
N ARG A 102 -26.08 101.98 6.21
CA ARG A 102 -26.90 100.84 5.78
C ARG A 102 -28.19 101.44 5.24
N LYS A 103 -28.31 101.51 3.91
CA LYS A 103 -29.62 101.74 3.29
C LYS A 103 -30.46 100.55 3.72
N GLU A 104 -31.48 100.82 4.52
CA GLU A 104 -32.46 99.84 4.91
C GLU A 104 -33.04 99.26 3.62
N VAL A 105 -32.72 97.99 3.36
CA VAL A 105 -33.11 97.31 2.13
C VAL A 105 -34.62 97.13 2.23
N VAL A 106 -35.37 97.97 1.53
CA VAL A 106 -36.81 97.79 1.34
C VAL A 106 -36.99 96.44 0.65
N LYS A 107 -37.59 95.48 1.36
CA LYS A 107 -37.84 94.12 0.86
C LYS A 107 -39.13 94.12 0.04
N ASP A 108 -39.07 94.74 -1.13
CA ASP A 108 -40.12 94.73 -2.13
C ASP A 108 -40.23 93.38 -2.84
N GLU A 109 -41.28 93.18 -3.64
CA GLU A 109 -41.51 91.93 -4.39
C GLU A 109 -40.30 91.57 -5.29
N SER A 110 -39.69 92.58 -5.92
CA SER A 110 -38.49 92.42 -6.77
C SER A 110 -37.27 91.88 -5.99
N TYR A 111 -37.08 92.31 -4.75
CA TYR A 111 -36.03 91.77 -3.87
C TYR A 111 -36.26 90.28 -3.58
N TRP A 112 -37.50 89.89 -3.25
CA TRP A 112 -37.84 88.49 -2.96
C TRP A 112 -37.69 87.58 -4.18
N GLU A 113 -38.06 88.04 -5.37
CA GLU A 113 -37.84 87.31 -6.63
C GLU A 113 -36.35 87.08 -6.94
N LYS A 114 -35.51 88.12 -6.79
CA LYS A 114 -34.06 87.99 -6.98
C LYS A 114 -33.43 87.03 -5.97
N ARG A 115 -33.90 87.07 -4.71
CA ARG A 115 -33.45 86.16 -3.66
C ARG A 115 -33.86 84.71 -3.95
N LYS A 116 -35.07 84.49 -4.43
CA LYS A 116 -35.55 83.18 -4.90
C LYS A 116 -34.68 82.65 -6.04
N LYS A 117 -34.44 83.46 -7.08
CA LYS A 117 -33.60 83.09 -8.24
C LYS A 117 -32.15 82.78 -7.85
N ASN A 118 -31.57 83.51 -6.90
CA ASN A 118 -30.22 83.25 -6.41
C ASN A 118 -30.15 81.95 -5.58
N ASN A 119 -31.14 81.70 -4.73
CA ASN A 119 -31.26 80.44 -3.99
C ASN A 119 -31.43 79.25 -4.94
N ASP A 120 -32.25 79.40 -6.00
CA ASP A 120 -32.44 78.38 -7.02
C ASP A 120 -31.13 78.10 -7.79
N ALA A 121 -30.38 79.15 -8.16
CA ALA A 121 -29.09 79.01 -8.81
C ALA A 121 -28.04 78.33 -7.90
N ALA A 122 -28.00 78.70 -6.61
CA ALA A 122 -27.11 78.09 -5.63
C ALA A 122 -27.45 76.60 -5.39
N LYS A 123 -28.75 76.25 -5.36
CA LYS A 123 -29.23 74.87 -5.27
C LYS A 123 -28.78 74.06 -6.49
N ARG A 124 -29.04 74.56 -7.71
CA ARG A 124 -28.60 73.90 -8.96
C ARG A 124 -27.08 73.71 -9.02
N SER A 125 -26.30 74.70 -8.57
CA SER A 125 -24.83 74.60 -8.53
C SER A 125 -24.36 73.50 -7.55
N ARG A 126 -24.97 73.41 -6.37
CA ARG A 126 -24.69 72.35 -5.39
C ARG A 126 -25.07 70.97 -5.92
N ASP A 127 -26.27 70.86 -6.51
CA ASP A 127 -26.75 69.60 -7.10
C ASP A 127 -25.85 69.17 -8.26
N GLN A 128 -25.42 70.09 -9.13
CA GLN A 128 -24.49 69.81 -10.21
C GLN A 128 -23.10 69.36 -9.70
N ARG A 129 -22.63 69.91 -8.57
CA ARG A 129 -21.38 69.48 -7.93
C ARG A 129 -21.51 68.09 -7.32
N ARG A 130 -22.59 67.81 -6.58
CA ARG A 130 -22.87 66.48 -6.02
C ARG A 130 -22.93 65.42 -7.11
N ILE A 131 -23.66 65.67 -8.19
CA ILE A 131 -23.72 64.73 -9.34
C ILE A 131 -22.32 64.46 -9.92
N LYS A 132 -21.44 65.47 -9.97
CA LYS A 132 -20.05 65.26 -10.44
C LYS A 132 -19.24 64.45 -9.43
N GLU A 133 -19.34 64.76 -8.14
CA GLU A 133 -18.66 64.04 -7.07
C GLU A 133 -19.13 62.58 -6.99
N ASP A 134 -20.43 62.32 -7.10
CA ASP A 134 -21.01 60.98 -7.15
C ASP A 134 -20.54 60.19 -8.38
N LYS A 135 -20.45 60.84 -9.55
CA LYS A 135 -19.88 60.23 -10.77
C LYS A 135 -18.41 59.87 -10.61
N VAL A 136 -17.63 60.70 -9.92
CA VAL A 136 -16.23 60.42 -9.63
C VAL A 136 -16.10 59.30 -8.60
N ALA A 137 -16.87 59.33 -7.52
CA ALA A 137 -16.87 58.31 -6.48
C ALA A 137 -17.26 56.94 -7.01
N SER A 138 -18.36 56.85 -7.79
CA SER A 138 -18.80 55.62 -8.45
C SER A 138 -17.77 55.09 -9.46
N ARG A 139 -17.08 55.97 -10.20
CA ARG A 139 -15.98 55.56 -11.07
C ARG A 139 -14.78 55.04 -10.28
N ALA A 140 -14.42 55.70 -9.18
CA ALA A 140 -13.32 55.28 -8.31
C ALA A 140 -13.57 53.90 -7.70
N THR A 141 -14.77 53.67 -7.15
CA THR A 141 -15.14 52.37 -6.58
C THR A 141 -15.18 51.26 -7.64
N SER A 142 -15.63 51.56 -8.86
CA SER A 142 -15.57 50.61 -9.98
C SER A 142 -14.13 50.24 -10.35
N LEU A 143 -13.25 51.24 -10.46
CA LEU A 143 -11.83 51.03 -10.79
C LEU A 143 -11.11 50.27 -9.68
N ASP A 144 -11.41 50.54 -8.41
CA ASP A 144 -10.83 49.80 -7.27
C ASP A 144 -11.25 48.33 -7.30
N ARG A 145 -12.51 48.04 -7.64
CA ARG A 145 -13.00 46.66 -7.80
C ARG A 145 -12.29 45.94 -8.95
N GLU A 146 -12.17 46.58 -10.10
CA GLU A 146 -11.46 46.01 -11.26
C GLU A 146 -9.98 45.77 -10.95
N ASN A 147 -9.33 46.70 -10.26
CA ASN A 147 -7.93 46.58 -9.84
C ASN A 147 -7.75 45.45 -8.83
N ALA A 148 -8.66 45.32 -7.85
CA ALA A 148 -8.65 44.20 -6.91
C ALA A 148 -8.82 42.85 -7.61
N ILE A 149 -9.73 42.76 -8.59
CA ILE A 149 -9.92 41.55 -9.41
C ILE A 149 -8.64 41.26 -10.21
N MET A 150 -8.10 42.25 -10.93
CA MET A 150 -6.87 42.10 -11.72
C MET A 150 -5.68 41.63 -10.88
N ARG A 151 -5.47 42.21 -9.70
CA ARG A 151 -4.41 41.78 -8.78
C ARG A 151 -4.61 40.35 -8.32
N THR A 152 -5.84 39.99 -7.94
CA THR A 152 -6.17 38.64 -7.48
C THR A 152 -5.97 37.62 -8.61
N CYS A 153 -6.48 37.90 -9.81
CA CYS A 153 -6.27 37.06 -10.99
C CYS A 153 -4.80 36.91 -11.34
N SER A 154 -4.01 37.99 -11.29
CA SER A 154 -2.57 37.95 -11.55
C SER A 154 -1.83 37.05 -10.55
N LEU A 155 -2.17 37.12 -9.26
CA LEU A 155 -1.60 36.25 -8.23
C LEU A 155 -1.99 34.77 -8.44
N ILE A 156 -3.25 34.50 -8.80
CA ILE A 156 -3.73 33.14 -9.10
C ILE A 156 -3.01 32.58 -10.33
N ILE A 157 -2.89 33.36 -11.41
CA ILE A 157 -2.18 32.95 -12.63
C ILE A 157 -0.72 32.66 -12.32
N LEU A 158 -0.05 33.52 -11.54
CA LEU A 158 1.34 33.30 -11.14
C LEU A 158 1.49 32.02 -10.32
N ALA A 159 0.59 31.76 -9.36
CA ALA A 159 0.60 30.54 -8.57
C ALA A 159 0.39 29.29 -9.43
N ILE A 160 -0.52 29.33 -10.41
CA ILE A 160 -0.76 28.23 -11.36
C ILE A 160 0.49 27.97 -12.20
N LEU A 161 1.13 29.03 -12.73
CA LEU A 161 2.35 28.88 -13.53
C LEU A 161 3.50 28.27 -12.72
N ILE A 162 3.64 28.64 -11.45
CA ILE A 162 4.64 28.07 -10.55
C ILE A 162 4.33 26.60 -10.25
N CYS A 163 3.10 26.25 -9.87
CA CYS A 163 2.72 24.86 -9.59
C CYS A 163 2.86 23.94 -10.82
N CYS A 164 2.55 24.44 -12.01
CA CYS A 164 2.73 23.71 -13.26
C CYS A 164 4.21 23.56 -13.67
N ALA A 165 5.08 24.49 -13.25
CA ALA A 165 6.51 24.44 -13.52
C ALA A 165 7.26 23.47 -12.60
N PHE A 166 6.77 23.27 -11.36
CA PHE A 166 7.47 22.49 -10.32
C PHE A 166 6.62 21.33 -9.81
N SER A 167 6.17 20.46 -10.73
CA SER A 167 5.49 19.21 -10.40
C SER A 167 5.92 18.07 -11.32
N CYS A 168 5.93 16.84 -10.81
CA CYS A 168 6.10 15.66 -11.66
C CYS A 168 4.81 15.41 -12.45
N ARG A 169 4.93 15.23 -13.76
CA ARG A 169 3.77 14.90 -14.61
C ARG A 169 3.79 13.41 -14.93
N TYR A 170 2.85 12.65 -14.39
CA TYR A 170 2.78 11.21 -14.60
C TYR A 170 1.37 10.76 -14.96
N LYS A 171 1.23 10.14 -16.14
CA LYS A 171 -0.05 9.62 -16.69
C LYS A 171 -1.22 10.62 -16.66
N GLY A 172 -0.93 11.90 -16.91
CA GLY A 172 -1.94 12.97 -16.91
C GLY A 172 -2.18 13.64 -15.55
N ASN A 173 -1.62 13.09 -14.47
CA ASN A 173 -1.69 13.66 -13.13
C ASN A 173 -0.44 14.49 -12.82
N SER A 174 -0.57 15.45 -11.90
CA SER A 174 0.53 16.30 -11.42
C SER A 174 0.78 16.02 -9.95
N TYR A 175 2.03 15.77 -9.59
CA TYR A 175 2.45 15.41 -8.22
C TYR A 175 3.48 16.42 -7.70
N VAL A 176 3.36 16.81 -6.43
CA VAL A 176 4.32 17.72 -5.78
C VAL A 176 5.59 16.99 -5.35
N ASN A 177 6.67 17.73 -5.08
CA ASN A 177 7.94 17.13 -4.68
C ASN A 177 7.78 16.24 -3.43
N ASN A 178 8.35 15.03 -3.49
CA ASN A 178 8.24 13.97 -2.49
C ASN A 178 6.85 13.35 -2.31
N GLU A 179 5.85 13.74 -3.10
CA GLU A 179 4.56 13.07 -3.08
C GLU A 179 4.71 11.61 -3.52
N THR A 180 4.04 10.72 -2.80
CA THR A 180 4.04 9.28 -3.09
C THR A 180 2.64 8.82 -3.45
N TRP A 181 2.54 7.95 -4.45
CA TRP A 181 1.27 7.36 -4.88
C TRP A 181 1.44 5.89 -5.21
N GLU A 182 0.33 5.17 -5.26
CA GLU A 182 0.29 3.76 -5.62
C GLU A 182 -0.13 3.62 -7.08
N GLU A 183 0.64 2.84 -7.83
CA GLU A 183 0.35 2.55 -9.22
C GLU A 183 -0.23 1.15 -9.35
N LYS A 184 -1.53 1.09 -9.68
CA LYS A 184 -2.27 -0.15 -9.95
C LYS A 184 -2.13 -1.22 -8.85
N GLY A 185 -1.87 -0.81 -7.60
CA GLY A 185 -1.66 -1.74 -6.49
C GLY A 185 -0.41 -2.63 -6.61
N ALA A 186 0.54 -2.29 -7.50
CA ALA A 186 1.75 -3.07 -7.72
C ALA A 186 3.02 -2.34 -7.28
N PHE A 187 3.10 -1.04 -7.55
CA PHE A 187 4.28 -0.23 -7.24
C PHE A 187 3.91 1.00 -6.43
N LYS A 188 4.79 1.36 -5.49
CA LYS A 188 4.75 2.62 -4.78
C LYS A 188 5.73 3.59 -5.44
N MET A 189 5.19 4.70 -5.92
CA MET A 189 5.90 5.70 -6.71
C MET A 189 6.19 6.94 -5.86
N LYS A 190 7.21 7.72 -6.26
CA LYS A 190 7.57 9.00 -5.65
C LYS A 190 7.95 10.04 -6.70
N CYS A 191 7.52 11.28 -6.51
CA CYS A 191 7.98 12.42 -7.28
C CYS A 191 9.27 12.98 -6.67
N VAL A 192 10.30 13.17 -7.49
CA VAL A 192 11.56 13.81 -7.09
C VAL A 192 11.83 14.99 -8.01
N ILE A 193 11.85 16.19 -7.43
CA ILE A 193 12.19 17.44 -8.13
C ILE A 193 13.58 17.88 -7.69
N GLU A 194 14.48 18.03 -8.65
CA GLU A 194 15.86 18.47 -8.47
C GLU A 194 15.95 19.99 -8.35
N SER A 195 17.08 20.49 -7.83
CA SER A 195 17.33 21.92 -7.65
C SER A 195 17.36 22.71 -8.97
N ASN A 196 17.61 22.04 -10.10
CA ASN A 196 17.57 22.61 -11.44
C ASN A 196 16.14 22.71 -12.02
N GLY A 197 15.12 22.28 -11.28
CA GLY A 197 13.71 22.23 -11.73
C GLY A 197 13.37 21.00 -12.57
N SER A 198 14.34 20.15 -12.91
CA SER A 198 14.09 18.83 -13.49
C SER A 198 13.34 17.96 -12.50
N TRP A 199 12.49 17.07 -13.00
CA TRP A 199 11.74 16.13 -12.18
C TRP A 199 11.80 14.74 -12.77
N ARG A 200 11.66 13.74 -11.90
CA ARG A 200 11.52 12.35 -12.29
C ARG A 200 10.60 11.61 -11.33
N THR A 201 10.03 10.52 -11.82
CA THR A 201 9.29 9.58 -11.00
C THR A 201 10.19 8.39 -10.67
N GLU A 202 10.26 8.03 -9.40
CA GLU A 202 11.02 6.87 -8.94
C GLU A 202 10.07 5.85 -8.31
N VAL A 203 10.35 4.57 -8.53
CA VAL A 203 9.71 3.50 -7.78
C VAL A 203 10.44 3.39 -6.44
N ILE A 204 9.73 3.54 -5.33
CA ILE A 204 10.28 3.46 -3.98
C ILE A 204 9.93 2.15 -3.27
N GLY A 205 8.96 1.40 -3.80
CA GLY A 205 8.58 0.09 -3.27
C GLY A 205 7.68 -0.70 -4.20
N CYS A 206 7.50 -1.95 -3.85
CA CYS A 206 6.52 -2.86 -4.41
C CYS A 206 5.38 -3.04 -3.40
N LEU A 207 4.18 -3.34 -3.89
CA LEU A 207 3.00 -3.63 -3.08
C LEU A 207 2.71 -5.14 -3.16
N THR A 208 2.50 -5.78 -2.02
CA THR A 208 2.01 -7.17 -1.99
C THR A 208 0.55 -7.24 -2.43
N PRO A 209 0.01 -8.44 -2.76
CA PRO A 209 -1.43 -8.60 -3.04
C PRO A 209 -2.35 -8.12 -1.91
N ASP A 210 -1.84 -8.11 -0.67
CA ASP A 210 -2.53 -7.61 0.52
C ASP A 210 -2.39 -6.09 0.72
N GLY A 211 -1.74 -5.39 -0.22
CA GLY A 211 -1.50 -3.94 -0.17
C GLY A 211 -0.38 -3.52 0.78
N VAL A 212 0.53 -4.43 1.15
CA VAL A 212 1.62 -4.11 2.07
C VAL A 212 2.83 -3.57 1.32
N ASP A 213 3.33 -2.41 1.75
CA ASP A 213 4.55 -1.80 1.21
C ASP A 213 5.81 -2.61 1.52
N VAL A 214 6.55 -2.97 0.46
CA VAL A 214 7.91 -3.55 0.50
C VAL A 214 8.89 -2.59 -0.17
N PRO A 215 9.88 -2.03 0.56
CA PRO A 215 10.82 -1.06 -0.02
C PRO A 215 11.70 -1.70 -1.09
N VAL A 216 12.12 -0.92 -2.10
CA VAL A 216 13.06 -1.38 -3.14
C VAL A 216 14.38 -1.85 -2.52
N ASN A 217 14.88 -2.98 -3.00
CA ASN A 217 15.99 -3.77 -2.47
C ASN A 217 15.81 -4.22 -1.01
N GLY A 218 14.56 -4.24 -0.53
CA GLY A 218 14.19 -4.69 0.79
C GLY A 218 13.40 -5.99 0.78
N ARG A 219 13.25 -6.58 1.97
CA ARG A 219 12.43 -7.75 2.24
C ARG A 219 11.43 -7.46 3.34
N LYS A 220 10.27 -8.11 3.30
CA LYS A 220 9.23 -8.00 4.33
C LYS A 220 8.45 -9.31 4.47
N ALA A 221 8.34 -9.80 5.70
CA ALA A 221 7.49 -10.93 6.02
C ALA A 221 6.02 -10.47 6.11
N VAL A 222 5.14 -11.11 5.33
CA VAL A 222 3.70 -10.89 5.32
C VAL A 222 3.02 -12.25 5.27
N GLY A 223 2.33 -12.62 6.35
CA GLY A 223 1.76 -13.96 6.51
C GLY A 223 2.84 -15.05 6.52
N ASP A 224 2.63 -16.10 5.74
CA ASP A 224 3.57 -17.21 5.56
C ASP A 224 4.65 -16.93 4.49
N HIS A 225 4.67 -15.71 3.93
CA HIS A 225 5.55 -15.36 2.83
C HIS A 225 6.53 -14.28 3.24
N GLU A 226 7.75 -14.39 2.73
CA GLU A 226 8.71 -13.31 2.70
C GLU A 226 8.73 -12.72 1.29
N TRP A 227 8.45 -11.43 1.20
CA TRP A 227 8.36 -10.70 -0.05
C TRP A 227 9.62 -9.87 -0.24
N ALA A 228 10.26 -9.96 -1.40
CA ALA A 228 11.45 -9.21 -1.74
C ALA A 228 11.19 -8.32 -2.97
N CYS A 229 11.36 -7.01 -2.82
CA CYS A 229 11.26 -6.08 -3.95
C CYS A 229 12.67 -5.83 -4.47
N GLU A 230 13.08 -6.52 -5.53
CA GLU A 230 14.46 -6.49 -6.02
C GLU A 230 14.57 -5.68 -7.30
N GLN A 231 15.55 -4.79 -7.36
CA GLN A 231 15.94 -4.07 -8.56
C GLN A 231 17.09 -4.80 -9.26
N THR A 232 16.87 -5.20 -10.51
CA THR A 232 17.91 -5.78 -11.37
C THR A 232 18.89 -4.71 -11.85
N ALA A 233 20.08 -5.12 -12.32
CA ALA A 233 21.11 -4.22 -12.84
C ALA A 233 20.61 -3.34 -14.01
N ASP A 234 19.63 -3.83 -14.77
CA ASP A 234 18.99 -3.11 -15.88
C ASP A 234 17.95 -2.08 -15.40
N GLY A 235 17.75 -1.94 -14.09
CA GLY A 235 16.80 -1.02 -13.48
C GLY A 235 15.37 -1.56 -13.35
N HIS A 236 15.09 -2.77 -13.83
CA HIS A 236 13.77 -3.40 -13.70
C HIS A 236 13.53 -3.86 -12.26
N ILE A 237 12.37 -3.47 -11.70
CA ILE A 237 11.98 -3.78 -10.32
C ILE A 237 10.94 -4.89 -10.34
N SER A 238 11.19 -5.94 -9.56
CA SER A 238 10.33 -7.11 -9.47
C SER A 238 10.01 -7.44 -8.02
N LEU A 239 8.77 -7.84 -7.78
CA LEU A 239 8.35 -8.38 -6.49
C LEU A 239 8.47 -9.91 -6.54
N LYS A 240 9.35 -10.47 -5.70
CA LYS A 240 9.54 -11.90 -5.53
C LYS A 240 8.84 -12.37 -4.26
N GLN A 241 8.20 -13.53 -4.36
CA GLN A 241 7.54 -14.20 -3.24
C GLN A 241 8.34 -15.45 -2.86
N GLU A 242 8.82 -15.50 -1.63
CA GLU A 242 9.51 -16.63 -1.03
C GLU A 242 8.71 -17.13 0.18
N MET A 243 8.91 -18.38 0.60
CA MET A 243 8.33 -18.85 1.86
C MET A 243 9.07 -18.21 3.01
N GLY A 244 8.34 -17.61 3.95
CA GLY A 244 8.93 -17.00 5.13
C GLY A 244 9.56 -18.06 6.04
N LYS A 245 10.62 -17.72 6.76
CA LYS A 245 11.30 -18.65 7.69
C LYS A 245 10.37 -19.29 8.72
N ASN A 246 9.31 -18.57 9.09
CA ASN A 246 8.31 -19.01 10.06
C ASN A 246 6.98 -19.37 9.42
N ALA A 247 6.97 -19.66 8.12
CA ALA A 247 5.78 -20.11 7.42
C ALA A 247 5.19 -21.37 8.06
N ASP A 248 3.87 -21.42 8.13
CA ASP A 248 3.15 -22.60 8.60
C ASP A 248 3.23 -23.72 7.55
N CYS A 249 3.33 -24.96 8.02
CA CYS A 249 3.19 -26.16 7.21
C CYS A 249 1.72 -26.37 6.80
N PRO A 250 1.44 -27.24 5.80
CA PRO A 250 0.09 -27.52 5.33
C PRO A 250 -0.89 -27.76 6.48
N GLY A 251 -2.09 -27.18 6.42
CA GLY A 251 -3.09 -27.27 7.49
C GLY A 251 -2.85 -26.33 8.68
N GLY A 252 -2.05 -25.26 8.52
CA GLY A 252 -1.83 -24.25 9.57
C GLY A 252 -0.93 -24.74 10.71
N ARG A 253 -0.04 -25.69 10.41
CA ARG A 253 0.81 -26.33 11.41
C ARG A 253 2.05 -25.47 11.67
N LYS A 254 2.26 -25.06 12.92
CA LYS A 254 3.37 -24.17 13.28
C LYS A 254 4.75 -24.83 13.12
N ARG A 255 5.77 -24.03 12.88
CA ARG A 255 7.19 -24.46 12.87
C ARG A 255 7.53 -25.29 14.11
N GLY A 256 8.22 -26.40 13.92
CA GLY A 256 8.62 -27.33 14.99
C GLY A 256 7.53 -28.31 15.43
N SER A 257 6.28 -28.17 14.96
CA SER A 257 5.25 -29.16 15.23
C SER A 257 5.49 -30.45 14.43
N THR A 258 5.17 -31.58 15.05
CA THR A 258 5.11 -32.88 14.37
C THR A 258 3.67 -33.30 14.14
N TRP A 259 3.42 -34.02 13.06
CA TRP A 259 2.12 -34.62 12.80
C TRP A 259 2.26 -35.93 12.05
N ILE A 260 1.19 -36.71 12.07
CA ILE A 260 1.09 -37.97 11.36
C ILE A 260 0.09 -37.78 10.23
N ASP A 261 0.49 -38.15 9.01
CA ASP A 261 -0.41 -38.33 7.89
C ASP A 261 -0.36 -39.81 7.46
N LYS A 262 -1.50 -40.49 7.63
CA LYS A 262 -1.63 -41.95 7.49
C LYS A 262 -0.68 -42.71 8.42
N SER A 263 0.42 -43.24 7.88
CA SER A 263 1.44 -43.99 8.63
C SER A 263 2.80 -43.29 8.61
N PHE A 264 2.85 -42.01 8.20
CA PHE A 264 4.07 -41.24 8.05
C PHE A 264 4.06 -40.04 8.97
N GLU A 265 5.14 -39.88 9.72
CA GLU A 265 5.35 -38.78 10.63
C GLU A 265 6.22 -37.71 9.97
N PHE A 266 5.78 -36.47 10.07
CA PHE A 266 6.43 -35.29 9.52
C PHE A 266 6.72 -34.26 10.61
N LEU A 267 7.77 -33.48 10.40
CA LEU A 267 8.17 -32.33 11.20
C LEU A 267 8.06 -31.07 10.34
N CYS A 268 7.51 -30.00 10.91
CA CYS A 268 7.48 -28.71 10.22
C CYS A 268 8.83 -28.01 10.36
N GLU A 269 9.60 -27.95 9.28
CA GLU A 269 10.87 -27.24 9.25
C GLU A 269 10.71 -25.77 8.82
N GLU A 270 11.85 -25.07 8.70
CA GLU A 270 11.90 -23.70 8.22
C GLU A 270 11.29 -23.57 6.82
N GLY A 271 10.55 -22.48 6.59
CA GLY A 271 9.88 -22.26 5.30
C GLY A 271 8.57 -23.04 5.12
N GLY A 272 7.98 -23.59 6.20
CA GLY A 272 6.73 -24.34 6.10
C GLY A 272 6.88 -25.67 5.35
N MET A 273 8.10 -26.19 5.27
CA MET A 273 8.41 -27.41 4.53
C MET A 273 8.23 -28.65 5.41
N PRO A 274 7.39 -29.62 5.01
CA PRO A 274 7.23 -30.87 5.73
C PRO A 274 8.47 -31.75 5.52
N LYS A 275 9.18 -32.05 6.61
CA LYS A 275 10.27 -33.03 6.62
C LYS A 275 9.77 -34.36 7.12
N PHE A 276 10.03 -35.41 6.35
CA PHE A 276 9.75 -36.78 6.76
C PHE A 276 10.71 -37.20 7.89
N VAL A 277 10.16 -37.71 9.00
CA VAL A 277 10.94 -38.11 10.19
C VAL A 277 10.90 -39.62 10.42
N GLY A 278 9.80 -40.28 10.06
CA GLY A 278 9.64 -41.71 10.29
C GLY A 278 8.25 -42.22 9.96
N CYS A 279 8.03 -43.50 10.23
CA CYS A 279 6.78 -44.19 10.02
C CYS A 279 6.18 -44.60 11.36
N ILE A 280 4.84 -44.68 11.41
CA ILE A 280 4.10 -45.20 12.54
C ILE A 280 3.35 -46.46 12.10
N THR A 281 3.59 -47.56 12.80
CA THR A 281 2.91 -48.83 12.55
C THR A 281 1.44 -48.77 12.98
N ASN A 282 0.64 -49.74 12.56
CA ASN A 282 -0.74 -49.89 13.03
C ASN A 282 -0.86 -50.06 14.57
N THR A 283 0.21 -50.52 15.22
CA THR A 283 0.32 -50.65 16.68
C THR A 283 0.81 -49.38 17.38
N GLY A 284 1.07 -48.29 16.64
CA GLY A 284 1.54 -47.02 17.19
C GLY A 284 3.06 -46.96 17.45
N ILE A 285 3.82 -47.95 16.98
CA ILE A 285 5.29 -47.97 17.15
C ILE A 285 5.92 -47.06 16.10
N ARG A 286 6.76 -46.14 16.55
CA ARG A 286 7.53 -45.22 15.71
C ARG A 286 8.81 -45.89 15.20
N ILE A 287 9.05 -45.83 13.89
CA ILE A 287 10.26 -46.29 13.20
C ILE A 287 10.88 -45.08 12.49
N ALA A 288 12.10 -44.69 12.82
CA ALA A 288 12.74 -43.52 12.22
C ALA A 288 13.06 -43.75 10.72
N ASN A 289 13.24 -42.67 9.96
CA ASN A 289 13.66 -42.77 8.56
C ASN A 289 15.04 -43.46 8.44
N GLY A 290 15.11 -44.53 7.67
CA GLY A 290 16.28 -45.40 7.49
C GLY A 290 16.44 -46.46 8.57
N GLU A 291 15.53 -46.54 9.54
CA GLU A 291 15.58 -47.52 10.62
C GLU A 291 14.81 -48.80 10.25
N THR A 292 15.35 -49.95 10.68
CA THR A 292 14.65 -51.24 10.70
C THR A 292 14.35 -51.62 12.13
N LYS A 293 13.08 -51.91 12.45
CA LYS A 293 12.66 -52.40 13.77
C LYS A 293 12.02 -53.77 13.69
N GLU A 294 12.23 -54.56 14.75
CA GLU A 294 11.54 -55.82 14.97
C GLU A 294 10.19 -55.57 15.66
N LEU A 295 9.11 -56.04 15.04
CA LEU A 295 7.76 -55.98 15.59
C LEU A 295 7.35 -57.34 16.18
N ALA A 296 6.20 -57.38 16.85
CA ALA A 296 5.64 -58.61 17.41
C ALA A 296 5.53 -59.72 16.34
N GLY A 297 6.01 -60.92 16.68
CA GLY A 297 6.07 -62.06 15.75
C GLY A 297 7.37 -62.19 14.95
N GLY A 298 8.42 -61.43 15.31
CA GLY A 298 9.76 -61.53 14.71
C GLY A 298 9.85 -60.92 13.30
N ILE A 299 8.86 -60.12 12.91
CA ILE A 299 8.81 -59.44 11.62
C ILE A 299 9.68 -58.20 11.68
N LEU A 300 10.66 -58.11 10.79
CA LEU A 300 11.49 -56.94 10.58
C LEU A 300 10.80 -55.99 9.60
N VAL A 301 10.64 -54.74 10.02
CA VAL A 301 10.01 -53.68 9.22
C VAL A 301 10.97 -52.52 9.07
N GLU A 302 11.17 -52.07 7.84
CA GLU A 302 11.98 -50.89 7.49
C GLU A 302 11.09 -49.72 7.07
N CYS A 303 11.43 -48.55 7.60
CA CYS A 303 10.87 -47.28 7.18
C CYS A 303 11.94 -46.48 6.44
N LYS A 304 11.72 -46.14 5.17
CA LYS A 304 12.74 -45.46 4.37
C LYS A 304 12.14 -44.48 3.37
N GLN A 305 12.77 -43.31 3.26
CA GLN A 305 12.55 -42.36 2.18
C GLN A 305 13.63 -42.52 1.11
N TYR A 306 13.22 -42.71 -0.14
CA TYR A 306 14.10 -42.80 -1.29
C TYR A 306 14.42 -41.41 -1.87
N PRO A 307 15.52 -41.25 -2.63
CA PRO A 307 15.89 -39.97 -3.25
C PRO A 307 14.83 -39.38 -4.19
N ASN A 308 13.95 -40.23 -4.73
CA ASN A 308 12.80 -39.80 -5.56
C ASN A 308 11.59 -39.30 -4.73
N GLY A 309 11.73 -39.20 -3.40
CA GLY A 309 10.67 -38.77 -2.48
C GLY A 309 9.68 -39.86 -2.07
N THR A 310 9.78 -41.07 -2.62
CA THR A 310 8.90 -42.19 -2.23
C THR A 310 9.22 -42.63 -0.81
N ILE A 311 8.19 -42.79 0.02
CA ILE A 311 8.32 -43.29 1.39
C ILE A 311 7.73 -44.70 1.43
N THR A 312 8.48 -45.65 1.98
CA THR A 312 8.03 -47.03 2.16
C THR A 312 8.07 -47.44 3.62
N LEU A 313 7.06 -48.20 4.02
CA LEU A 313 7.00 -48.94 5.28
C LEU A 313 6.79 -50.41 4.92
N ASN A 314 7.88 -51.15 4.78
CA ASN A 314 7.85 -52.50 4.22
C ASN A 314 8.38 -53.52 5.23
N GLY A 315 7.72 -54.68 5.31
CA GLY A 315 8.27 -55.84 6.00
C GLY A 315 9.39 -56.46 5.15
N ILE A 316 10.61 -56.53 5.68
CA ILE A 316 11.77 -57.11 4.98
C ILE A 316 11.79 -58.64 5.13
N GLY A 317 11.06 -59.18 6.11
CA GLY A 317 10.97 -60.61 6.39
C GLY A 317 11.01 -60.88 7.89
N LYS A 318 11.15 -62.14 8.28
CA LYS A 318 11.40 -62.50 9.68
C LYS A 318 12.89 -62.49 9.98
N LYS A 319 13.26 -62.27 11.23
CA LYS A 319 14.66 -62.39 11.70
C LYS A 319 15.24 -63.77 11.39
N ALA A 320 16.55 -63.84 11.16
CA ALA A 320 17.23 -65.11 10.86
C ALA A 320 16.97 -66.20 11.91
N ASN A 321 16.86 -65.87 13.20
CA ASN A 321 16.52 -66.81 14.26
C ASN A 321 15.08 -66.64 14.78
N ALA A 322 14.15 -66.27 13.90
CA ALA A 322 12.74 -66.12 14.29
C ALA A 322 12.11 -67.46 14.69
N ASP A 323 11.22 -67.40 15.68
CA ASP A 323 10.42 -68.53 16.12
C ASP A 323 9.46 -69.00 15.01
N CYS A 324 9.28 -70.31 14.92
CA CYS A 324 8.35 -70.95 14.01
C CYS A 324 6.98 -71.11 14.67
N THR A 325 5.94 -71.17 13.85
CA THR A 325 4.58 -71.52 14.30
C THR A 325 4.14 -72.75 13.52
N ASP A 326 3.73 -73.79 14.23
CA ASP A 326 3.27 -75.03 13.61
C ASP A 326 1.81 -74.92 13.09
N SER A 327 1.33 -75.95 12.40
CA SER A 327 -0.04 -75.96 11.85
C SER A 327 -1.18 -75.97 12.90
N GLU A 328 -0.86 -76.17 14.17
CA GLU A 328 -1.79 -76.18 15.31
C GLU A 328 -1.69 -74.86 16.12
N GLY A 329 -0.81 -73.94 15.70
CA GLY A 329 -0.58 -72.65 16.36
C GLY A 329 0.46 -72.69 17.49
N GLY A 330 1.15 -73.82 17.69
CA GLY A 330 2.24 -73.96 18.65
C GLY A 330 3.47 -73.16 18.23
N LYS A 331 4.10 -72.46 19.18
CA LYS A 331 5.33 -71.69 18.94
C LYS A 331 6.57 -72.50 19.29
N HIS A 332 7.52 -72.56 18.36
CA HIS A 332 8.78 -73.31 18.49
C HIS A 332 9.96 -72.38 18.27
N LYS A 333 10.98 -72.47 19.11
CA LYS A 333 12.19 -71.63 19.01
C LYS A 333 13.03 -72.01 17.80
N PHE A 334 13.87 -71.08 17.34
CA PHE A 334 14.86 -71.37 16.29
C PHE A 334 15.73 -72.57 16.66
N GLY A 335 15.82 -73.55 15.74
CA GLY A 335 16.55 -74.80 15.94
C GLY A 335 15.80 -75.87 16.74
N GLU A 336 14.63 -75.57 17.31
CA GLU A 336 13.81 -76.54 18.03
C GLU A 336 13.27 -77.60 17.07
N LYS A 337 13.19 -78.84 17.56
CA LYS A 337 12.58 -79.97 16.87
C LYS A 337 11.35 -80.43 17.63
N TRP A 338 10.25 -80.64 16.93
CA TRP A 338 8.99 -81.08 17.53
C TRP A 338 8.31 -82.15 16.68
N ILE A 339 7.37 -82.88 17.29
CA ILE A 339 6.56 -83.89 16.63
C ILE A 339 5.15 -83.33 16.47
N GLN A 340 4.66 -83.30 15.23
CA GLN A 340 3.34 -82.83 14.87
C GLN A 340 2.44 -84.01 14.46
N ARG A 341 1.19 -84.00 14.94
CA ARG A 341 0.18 -85.05 14.70
C ARG A 341 0.69 -86.49 14.96
N LYS A 342 1.65 -86.64 15.89
CA LYS A 342 2.31 -87.91 16.27
C LYS A 342 3.08 -88.65 15.16
N HIS A 343 3.11 -88.12 13.94
CA HIS A 343 3.64 -88.85 12.78
C HIS A 343 4.79 -88.13 12.08
N PHE A 344 4.95 -86.82 12.29
CA PHE A 344 5.92 -86.03 11.54
C PHE A 344 6.80 -85.23 12.48
N GLN A 345 8.12 -85.37 12.35
CA GLN A 345 9.07 -84.53 13.05
C GLN A 345 9.43 -83.32 12.18
N PHE A 346 9.33 -82.14 12.76
CA PHE A 346 9.70 -80.86 12.15
C PHE A 346 10.85 -80.22 12.91
N THR A 347 11.54 -79.28 12.25
CA THR A 347 12.55 -78.41 12.83
C THR A 347 12.31 -76.97 12.42
N CYS A 348 12.62 -76.03 13.30
CA CYS A 348 12.53 -74.60 13.00
C CYS A 348 13.84 -74.12 12.37
N LYS A 349 13.77 -73.70 11.10
CA LYS A 349 14.90 -73.16 10.34
C LYS A 349 14.95 -71.63 10.41
N SER A 350 15.89 -71.04 9.68
CA SER A 350 16.06 -69.61 9.63
C SER A 350 14.82 -68.89 9.08
N HIS A 351 14.60 -67.64 9.50
CA HIS A 351 13.46 -66.83 9.06
C HIS A 351 12.09 -67.42 9.43
N GLY A 352 12.02 -68.27 10.46
CA GLY A 352 10.78 -68.87 10.96
C GLY A 352 10.15 -69.88 10.00
N GLU A 353 10.97 -70.52 9.15
CA GLU A 353 10.55 -71.56 8.22
C GLU A 353 10.47 -72.92 8.93
N THR A 354 9.34 -73.60 8.82
CA THR A 354 9.16 -74.96 9.34
C THR A 354 9.59 -75.99 8.29
N GLN A 355 10.53 -76.88 8.63
CA GLN A 355 10.95 -77.95 7.74
C GLN A 355 10.65 -79.33 8.36
N MET A 356 9.98 -80.20 7.62
CA MET A 356 9.84 -81.62 7.98
C MET A 356 11.20 -82.30 7.83
N ILE A 357 11.63 -83.03 8.86
CA ILE A 357 12.92 -83.76 8.86
C ILE A 357 12.76 -85.27 8.85
N GLY A 358 11.59 -85.79 9.22
CA GLY A 358 11.33 -87.23 9.19
C GLY A 358 9.94 -87.64 9.68
N CYS A 359 9.64 -88.92 9.53
CA CYS A 359 8.42 -89.55 10.03
C CYS A 359 8.70 -90.27 11.35
N VAL A 360 7.77 -90.22 12.30
CA VAL A 360 7.89 -90.87 13.60
C VAL A 360 7.14 -92.20 13.55
N ILE A 361 7.83 -93.29 13.85
CA ILE A 361 7.22 -94.63 13.95
C ILE A 361 6.64 -94.88 15.35
N PRO A 362 5.72 -95.84 15.53
CA PRO A 362 5.10 -96.15 16.83
C PRO A 362 6.10 -96.41 17.97
N GLU A 363 7.30 -96.90 17.64
CA GLU A 363 8.41 -97.17 18.55
C GLU A 363 9.15 -95.88 19.00
N GLY A 364 8.74 -94.70 18.51
CA GLY A 364 9.28 -93.40 18.87
C GLY A 364 10.56 -93.00 18.15
N GLN A 365 11.08 -93.84 17.25
CA GLN A 365 12.21 -93.48 16.38
C GLN A 365 11.77 -92.57 15.24
N VAL A 366 12.70 -91.75 14.75
CA VAL A 366 12.47 -90.85 13.62
C VAL A 366 13.21 -91.36 12.40
N ILE A 367 12.46 -91.59 11.33
CA ILE A 367 12.98 -92.01 10.03
C ILE A 367 13.20 -90.76 9.17
N PRO A 368 14.44 -90.49 8.71
CA PRO A 368 14.72 -89.37 7.81
C PRO A 368 13.93 -89.46 6.51
N LEU A 369 13.55 -88.31 5.95
CA LEU A 369 12.89 -88.26 4.64
C LEU A 369 13.75 -88.90 3.55
N ASN A 370 13.09 -89.59 2.60
CA ASN A 370 13.71 -90.28 1.46
C ASN A 370 14.71 -91.39 1.85
N SER A 371 14.55 -91.99 3.02
CA SER A 371 15.37 -93.12 3.46
C SER A 371 14.52 -94.38 3.62
N LYS A 372 15.10 -95.53 3.30
CA LYS A 372 14.49 -96.83 3.57
C LYS A 372 14.99 -97.33 4.91
N TRP A 373 14.07 -97.65 5.82
CA TRP A 373 14.41 -98.12 7.16
C TRP A 373 13.63 -99.38 7.50
N THR A 374 14.32 -100.38 8.03
CA THR A 374 13.73 -101.63 8.49
C THR A 374 13.80 -101.72 10.00
N VAL A 375 12.64 -101.80 10.64
CA VAL A 375 12.52 -102.01 12.09
C VAL A 375 11.73 -103.30 12.30
N GLY A 376 12.42 -104.35 12.77
CA GLY A 376 11.84 -105.69 12.87
C GLY A 376 11.52 -106.30 11.49
N LEU A 377 10.24 -106.63 11.26
CA LEU A 377 9.72 -107.18 9.98
C LEU A 377 9.07 -106.12 9.08
N MET A 378 9.05 -104.85 9.50
CA MET A 378 8.38 -103.76 8.78
C MET A 378 9.42 -102.88 8.06
N GLU A 379 9.15 -102.56 6.79
CA GLU A 379 9.93 -101.64 5.98
C GLU A 379 9.16 -100.32 5.83
N TYR A 380 9.81 -99.21 6.16
CA TYR A 380 9.28 -97.86 6.07
C TYR A 380 10.00 -97.12 4.95
N GLN A 381 9.25 -96.39 4.11
CA GLN A 381 9.74 -95.65 2.93
C GLN A 381 9.11 -94.26 2.85
#